data_AF-A0A323UST1-F1
#
_entry.id   AF-A0A323UST1-F1
#
_cell.length_a   1.000
_cell.length_b   1.000
_cell.length_c   1.000
_cell.angle_alpha   90.00
_cell.angle_beta   90.00
_cell.angle_gamma   90.00
#
_symmetry.space_group_name_H-M   'P 1'
#
loop_
_entity.id
_entity.type
_entity.pdbx_description
1 polymer ?
#
loop_
_entity_poly.entity_id
_entity_poly.type
_entity_poly.pdbx_seq_one_letter_code
_entity_poly.pdbx_strand_id
1 'polypeptide(L)' 'MPTERIAMHKIKELLRLKYECGLSHERIARVLSISKGVVAKYVKAAEASEHDDSVGILV' A
#
# COMPACT_ATOMS: atom_id res chain seq x y z
N MET A 1 -8.07 -11.61 15.19
CA MET A 1 -8.86 -10.47 14.68
C MET A 1 -8.74 -10.48 13.17
N PRO A 2 -9.82 -10.67 12.39
CA PRO A 2 -9.72 -10.66 10.93
C PRO A 2 -9.22 -9.29 10.48
N THR A 3 -8.05 -9.26 9.84
CA THR A 3 -7.53 -8.04 9.24
C THR A 3 -8.42 -7.77 8.04
N GLU A 4 -9.30 -6.76 8.14
CA GLU A 4 -10.08 -6.28 7.01
C GLU A 4 -9.09 -5.95 5.89
N ARG A 5 -8.99 -6.86 4.91
CA ARG A 5 -8.02 -6.70 3.82
C ARG A 5 -8.47 -5.49 3.04
N ILE A 6 -7.64 -4.45 3.01
CA ILE A 6 -7.76 -3.42 2.00
C ILE A 6 -7.83 -4.14 0.65
N ALA A 7 -8.82 -3.77 -0.16
CA ALA A 7 -8.99 -4.35 -1.48
C ALA A 7 -7.72 -4.14 -2.32
N MET A 8 -7.29 -5.18 -3.04
CA MET A 8 -6.02 -5.21 -3.79
C MET A 8 -5.84 -4.01 -4.71
N HIS A 9 -6.92 -3.46 -5.26
CA HIS A 9 -6.89 -2.27 -6.10
C HIS A 9 -6.31 -1.06 -5.36
N LYS A 10 -6.69 -0.82 -4.10
CA LYS A 10 -6.18 0.31 -3.30
C LYS A 10 -4.70 0.16 -2.99
N ILE A 11 -4.21 -1.06 -2.81
CA ILE A 11 -2.78 -1.30 -2.55
C ILE A 11 -1.96 -0.97 -3.81
N LYS A 12 -2.37 -1.46 -4.98
CA LYS A 12 -1.70 -1.13 -6.25
C LYS A 12 -1.73 0.38 -6.53
N GLU A 13 -2.85 1.03 -6.26
CA GLU A 13 -3.01 2.47 -6.42
C GLU A 13 -2.12 3.26 -5.42
N LEU A 14 -2.00 2.77 -4.19
CA LEU A 14 -1.08 3.31 -3.18
C LEU A 14 0.36 3.27 -3.65
N LEU A 15 0.82 2.11 -4.17
CA LEU A 15 2.17 1.99 -4.71
C LEU A 15 2.35 2.93 -5.90
N ARG A 16 1.42 2.97 -6.87
CA ARG A 16 1.48 3.95 -7.98
C ARG A 16 1.61 5.39 -7.47
N LEU A 17 0.75 5.81 -6.55
CA LEU A 17 0.78 7.17 -6.00
C LEU A 17 2.09 7.48 -5.25
N LYS A 18 2.69 6.49 -4.59
CA LYS A 18 3.97 6.61 -3.89
C LYS A 18 5.16 6.69 -4.88
N TYR A 19 5.25 5.74 -5.81
CA TYR A 19 6.42 5.57 -6.68
C TYR A 19 6.33 6.39 -7.97
N GLU A 20 5.17 6.46 -8.62
CA GLU A 20 4.98 7.28 -9.83
C GLU A 20 4.76 8.76 -9.49
N CYS A 21 4.03 9.06 -8.42
CA CYS A 21 3.60 10.42 -8.11
C CYS A 21 4.40 11.06 -6.95
N GLY A 22 5.23 10.30 -6.23
CA GLY A 22 6.06 10.81 -5.12
C GLY A 22 5.24 11.38 -3.95
N LEU A 23 3.99 10.97 -3.78
CA LEU A 23 3.09 11.57 -2.80
C LEU A 23 3.42 11.13 -1.36
N SER A 24 3.27 12.07 -0.42
CA SER A 24 3.40 11.79 1.01
C SER A 24 2.26 10.91 1.53
N HIS A 25 2.52 10.14 2.59
CA HIS A 25 1.56 9.20 3.19
C HIS A 25 0.20 9.81 3.53
N GLU A 26 0.18 11.10 3.89
CA GLU A 26 -1.04 11.83 4.25
C GLU A 26 -1.95 12.11 3.03
N ARG A 27 -1.34 12.40 1.88
CA ARG A 27 -2.07 12.58 0.61
C ARG A 27 -2.67 11.26 0.15
N ILE A 28 -1.88 10.19 0.23
CA ILE A 28 -2.31 8.82 -0.10
C ILE A 28 -3.47 8.39 0.82
N ALA A 29 -3.37 8.66 2.13
CA ALA A 29 -4.42 8.40 3.11
C ALA A 29 -5.75 9.09 2.74
N ARG A 30 -5.69 10.37 2.34
CA ARG A 30 -6.87 11.12 1.87
C ARG A 30 -7.45 10.55 0.57
N VAL A 31 -6.61 10.25 -0.41
CA VAL A 31 -7.07 9.76 -1.73
C VAL A 31 -7.74 8.40 -1.62
N LEU A 32 -7.14 7.48 -0.85
CA LEU A 32 -7.66 6.12 -0.70
C LEU A 32 -8.71 5.98 0.40
N SER A 33 -8.95 7.07 1.14
CA SER A 33 -9.80 7.13 2.34
C SER A 33 -9.44 6.03 3.34
N ILE A 34 -8.16 5.98 3.70
CA ILE A 34 -7.60 4.99 4.65
C ILE A 34 -6.73 5.68 5.69
N SER A 35 -6.57 5.05 6.84
CA SER A 35 -5.77 5.60 7.93
C SER A 35 -4.27 5.65 7.58
N LYS A 36 -3.57 6.70 8.04
CA LYS A 36 -2.12 6.87 7.88
C LYS A 36 -1.32 5.65 8.38
N GLY A 37 -1.76 5.01 9.46
CA GLY A 37 -1.13 3.79 9.98
C GLY A 37 -1.23 2.60 9.02
N VAL A 38 -2.35 2.51 8.30
CA VAL A 38 -2.55 1.47 7.29
C VAL A 38 -1.69 1.75 6.06
N VAL A 39 -1.62 3.01 5.62
CA VAL A 39 -0.68 3.44 4.56
C VAL A 39 0.75 3.05 4.90
N ALA A 40 1.22 3.36 6.12
CA ALA A 40 2.58 3.03 6.54
C ALA A 40 2.84 1.51 6.57
N LYS A 41 1.85 0.71 7.01
CA LYS A 41 1.94 -0.75 7.00
C LYS A 41 2.09 -1.31 5.58
N TYR A 42 1.29 -0.83 4.64
CA TYR A 42 1.34 -1.30 3.25
C TYR A 42 2.56 -0.78 2.48
N VAL A 43 3.01 0.44 2.76
CA VAL A 43 4.26 0.95 2.22
C VAL A 43 5.44 0.09 2.68
N LYS A 44 5.53 -0.22 3.98
CA LYS A 44 6.57 -1.14 4.50
C LYS A 44 6.45 -2.55 3.91
N ALA A 45 5.23 -3.06 3.77
CA ALA A 45 5.01 -4.36 3.15
C ALA A 45 5.46 -4.35 1.68
N ALA A 46 5.15 -3.27 0.94
CA ALA A 46 5.60 -3.08 -0.44
C ALA A 46 7.12 -2.99 -0.53
N GLU A 47 7.78 -2.18 0.29
CA GLU A 47 9.25 -2.09 0.34
C GLU A 47 9.90 -3.43 0.69
N ALA A 48 9.26 -4.25 1.53
CA ALA A 48 9.71 -5.61 1.82
C ALA A 48 9.46 -6.59 0.66
N SER A 49 8.38 -6.40 -0.12
CA SER A 49 8.06 -7.20 -1.30
C SER A 49 8.87 -6.81 -2.55
N GLU A 50 9.39 -5.60 -2.64
CA GLU A 50 10.24 -5.14 -3.75
C GLU A 50 11.66 -5.72 -3.72
N HIS A 51 12.08 -6.33 -2.60
CA HIS A 51 13.34 -7.08 -2.52
C HIS A 51 13.16 -8.59 -2.80
N ASP A 52 11.93 -9.03 -3.06
CA ASP A 52 11.59 -10.43 -3.29
C ASP A 52 10.86 -10.53 -4.65
N ASP A 53 11.66 -10.58 -5.72
CA ASP A 53 11.25 -10.70 -7.12
C ASP A 53 10.50 -12.02 -7.44
N SER A 54 9.86 -12.65 -6.46
CA SER A 54 9.13 -13.90 -6.64
C SER A 54 8.06 -14.04 -5.56
N VAL A 55 6.80 -14.06 -6.00
CA VAL A 55 5.59 -14.54 -5.30
C VAL A 55 5.09 -13.77 -4.05
N GLY A 56 3.85 -13.26 -4.10
CA GLY A 56 3.02 -13.26 -2.88
C GLY A 56 1.95 -12.18 -2.62
N ILE A 57 1.56 -11.32 -3.56
CA ILE A 57 0.39 -10.42 -3.37
C ILE A 57 -0.70 -10.74 -4.40
N LEU A 58 -1.14 -12.00 -4.45
CA LEU A 58 -2.49 -12.39 -4.91
C LEU A 58 -2.80 -13.86 -4.58
N VAL A 59 -3.09 -14.20 -3.31
CA VAL A 59 -4.19 -15.14 -2.91
C VAL A 59 -4.64 -14.85 -1.47
#